data_AF-A0A7W0TNF6-F1
#
_entry.id   AF-A0A7W0TNF6-F1
#
_cell.length_a   1.000
_cell.length_b   1.000
_cell.length_c   1.000
_cell.angle_alpha   90.00
_cell.angle_beta   90.00
_cell.angle_gamma   90.00
#
_symmetry.space_group_name_H-M   'P 1'
#
loop_
_entity.id
_entity.type
_entity.pdbx_description
1 polymer ?
#
loop_
_entity_poly.entity_id
_entity_poly.type
_entity_poly.pdbx_seq_one_letter_code
_entity_poly.pdbx_strand_id
1 'polypeptide(L)'
;MVQWSGCVGANARTAHAECIEINHLQVRPEHRGNGVGSALIAAAEDLIRSRGHAEAGVGVSAANPDAARLYHRLGYGSTGIRDTSPYTWADADGVAHQET
;
A
#
# COMPACT_ATOMS: atom_id res chain seq x y z
N MET A 1 -4.56 -3.62 4.87
CA MET A 1 -5.46 -2.63 4.25
C MET A 1 -5.28 -1.27 4.87
N VAL A 2 -5.34 -1.09 6.21
CA VAL A 2 -4.77 0.09 6.88
C VAL A 2 -3.99 -0.36 8.11
N GLN A 3 -2.72 0.07 8.22
CA GLN A 3 -1.79 -0.21 9.31
C GLN A 3 -1.69 1.01 10.21
N TRP A 4 -2.45 1.00 11.31
CA TRP A 4 -2.55 2.13 12.24
C TRP A 4 -1.29 2.35 13.09
N SER A 5 -0.39 1.38 13.17
CA SER A 5 0.88 1.52 13.90
C SER A 5 1.99 2.21 13.11
N GLY A 6 1.64 2.84 11.98
CA GLY A 6 2.56 3.52 11.07
C GLY A 6 3.19 2.59 10.04
N CYS A 7 4.11 3.11 9.23
CA CYS A 7 4.78 2.36 8.16
C CYS A 7 5.43 1.06 8.67
N VAL A 8 5.28 -0.04 7.94
CA VAL A 8 5.86 -1.35 8.27
C VAL A 8 7.39 -1.30 8.15
N GLY A 9 7.90 -0.61 7.13
CA GLY A 9 9.33 -0.37 6.95
C GLY A 9 9.90 0.52 8.05
N ALA A 10 11.02 0.13 8.66
CA ALA A 10 11.61 0.85 9.78
C ALA A 10 12.16 2.22 9.38
N ASN A 11 12.74 2.33 8.18
CA ASN A 11 13.24 3.59 7.65
C ASN A 11 12.06 4.52 7.33
N ALA A 12 11.03 4.01 6.66
CA ALA A 12 9.81 4.76 6.37
C ALA A 12 9.11 5.24 7.65
N ARG A 13 9.03 4.39 8.68
CA ARG A 13 8.45 4.74 9.98
C ARG A 13 9.24 5.84 10.69
N THR A 14 10.55 5.82 10.57
CA THR A 14 11.43 6.84 11.18
C THR A 14 11.28 8.18 10.45
N ALA A 15 11.23 8.17 9.11
CA ALA A 15 11.14 9.38 8.31
C ALA A 15 9.73 10.00 8.29
N HIS A 16 8.68 9.16 8.42
CA HIS A 16 7.28 9.55 8.37
C HIS A 16 6.53 9.02 9.59
N ALA A 17 6.86 9.54 10.77
CA ALA A 17 6.34 9.03 12.05
C ALA A 17 4.82 9.17 12.21
N GLU A 18 4.19 10.12 11.53
CA GLU A 18 2.74 10.37 11.59
C GLU A 18 1.94 9.68 10.46
N CYS A 19 2.65 9.05 9.52
CA CYS A 19 2.06 8.44 8.34
C CYS A 19 1.41 7.09 8.64
N ILE A 20 0.18 6.92 8.15
CA ILE A 20 -0.55 5.65 8.23
C ILE A 20 -0.39 4.88 6.92
N GLU A 21 0.06 3.64 7.00
CA GLU A 21 0.32 2.85 5.80
C GLU A 21 -0.93 2.09 5.32
N ILE A 22 -1.18 2.15 4.02
CA ILE A 22 -2.09 1.28 3.30
C ILE A 22 -1.28 0.11 2.74
N ASN A 23 -1.62 -1.10 3.15
CA ASN A 23 -0.88 -2.33 2.80
C ASN A 23 -1.81 -3.52 2.53
N HIS A 24 -1.27 -4.68 2.16
CA HIS A 24 -2.03 -5.91 1.85
C HIS A 24 -3.23 -5.66 0.90
N LEU A 25 -3.06 -4.77 -0.09
CA LEU A 25 -4.10 -4.50 -1.09
C LEU A 25 -3.91 -5.41 -2.28
N GLN A 26 -4.95 -6.17 -2.62
CA GLN A 26 -4.93 -7.07 -3.77
C GLN A 26 -6.30 -7.05 -4.47
N VAL A 27 -6.25 -6.97 -5.79
CA VAL A 27 -7.42 -7.12 -6.66
C VAL A 27 -7.27 -8.42 -7.43
N ARG A 28 -8.32 -9.25 -7.39
CA ARG A 28 -8.38 -10.49 -8.15
C ARG A 28 -8.16 -10.21 -9.65
N PRO A 29 -7.40 -11.03 -10.39
CA PRO A 29 -7.06 -10.79 -11.79
C PRO A 29 -8.25 -10.38 -12.67
N GLU A 30 -9.39 -11.05 -12.52
CA GLU A 30 -10.65 -10.83 -13.25
C GLU A 30 -11.29 -9.45 -13.02
N HIS A 31 -10.88 -8.73 -11.98
CA HIS A 31 -11.40 -7.41 -11.64
C HIS A 31 -10.37 -6.27 -11.84
N ARG A 32 -9.17 -6.60 -12.33
CA ARG A 32 -8.13 -5.59 -12.61
C ARG A 32 -8.53 -4.74 -13.83
N GLY A 33 -8.02 -3.51 -13.90
CA GLY A 33 -8.33 -2.56 -14.98
C GLY A 33 -9.71 -1.87 -14.85
N ASN A 34 -10.58 -2.32 -13.95
CA ASN A 34 -11.95 -1.79 -13.79
C ASN A 34 -12.09 -0.76 -12.65
N GLY A 35 -11.00 -0.12 -12.25
CA GLY A 35 -11.01 0.92 -11.19
C GLY A 35 -11.11 0.41 -9.75
N VAL A 36 -11.21 -0.90 -9.50
CA VAL A 36 -11.35 -1.48 -8.15
C VAL A 36 -10.20 -1.07 -7.22
N GLY A 37 -8.95 -1.12 -7.70
CA GLY A 37 -7.80 -0.70 -6.90
C GLY A 37 -7.86 0.77 -6.48
N SER A 38 -8.30 1.66 -7.39
CA SER A 38 -8.50 3.07 -7.07
C SER A 38 -9.60 3.28 -6.04
N ALA A 39 -10.72 2.56 -6.16
CA ALA A 39 -11.81 2.63 -5.19
C ALA A 39 -11.38 2.16 -3.78
N LEU A 40 -10.59 1.09 -3.71
CA LEU A 40 -10.04 0.60 -2.44
C LEU A 40 -9.09 1.60 -1.79
N ILE A 41 -8.21 2.25 -2.57
CA ILE A 41 -7.32 3.29 -2.05
C ILE A 41 -8.10 4.50 -1.56
N ALA A 42 -9.05 5.02 -2.32
CA ALA A 42 -9.88 6.14 -1.90
C ALA A 42 -10.63 5.84 -0.59
N ALA A 43 -11.21 4.64 -0.46
CA ALA A 43 -11.88 4.23 0.78
C ALA A 43 -10.92 4.16 1.98
N ALA A 44 -9.68 3.72 1.77
CA ALA A 44 -8.67 3.68 2.81
C ALA A 44 -8.20 5.09 3.23
N GLU A 45 -8.00 5.98 2.26
CA GLU A 45 -7.65 7.39 2.50
C GLU A 45 -8.76 8.12 3.28
N ASP A 46 -10.02 7.91 2.90
CA ASP A 46 -11.17 8.48 3.61
C ASP A 46 -11.22 7.98 5.06
N LEU A 47 -10.94 6.70 5.29
CA LEU A 47 -10.87 6.15 6.64
C LEU A 47 -9.73 6.76 7.46
N ILE A 48 -8.55 6.93 6.87
CA ILE A 48 -7.38 7.58 7.49
C ILE A 48 -7.73 9.02 7.87
N ARG A 49 -8.29 9.79 6.92
CA ARG A 49 -8.69 11.19 7.12
C ARG A 49 -9.78 11.33 8.19
N SER A 50 -10.77 10.42 8.20
CA SER A 50 -11.87 10.43 9.18
C SER A 50 -11.38 10.29 10.63
N ARG A 51 -10.16 9.76 10.82
CA ARG A 51 -9.51 9.59 12.12
C ARG A 51 -8.50 10.70 12.45
N GLY A 52 -8.44 11.75 11.63
CA GLY A 52 -7.61 12.93 11.88
C GLY A 52 -6.15 12.81 11.42
N HIS A 53 -5.81 11.78 10.66
CA HIS A 53 -4.47 11.64 10.08
C HIS A 53 -4.36 12.41 8.77
N ALA A 54 -3.26 13.14 8.60
CA ALA A 54 -2.99 13.95 7.42
C ALA A 54 -2.16 13.22 6.35
N GLU A 55 -1.46 12.15 6.73
CA GLU A 55 -0.52 11.43 5.86
C GLU A 55 -0.90 9.95 5.71
N ALA A 56 -0.91 9.50 4.45
CA ALA A 56 -1.06 8.10 4.07
C ALA A 56 0.14 7.67 3.21
N GLY A 57 0.61 6.44 3.43
CA GLY A 57 1.76 5.88 2.74
C GLY A 57 1.44 4.50 2.16
N VAL A 58 2.21 4.09 1.15
CA VAL A 58 2.13 2.76 0.56
C VAL A 58 3.52 2.21 0.35
N GLY A 59 3.75 0.96 0.78
CA GLY A 59 4.92 0.19 0.36
C GLY A 59 4.65 -0.46 -1.00
N VAL A 60 5.61 -0.37 -1.93
CA VAL A 60 5.51 -1.05 -3.24
C VAL A 60 6.83 -1.74 -3.58
N SER A 61 6.76 -3.03 -3.92
CA SER A 61 7.92 -3.79 -4.41
C SER A 61 8.36 -3.25 -5.76
N ALA A 62 9.67 -3.20 -5.99
CA ALA A 62 10.24 -2.84 -7.29
C ALA A 62 9.82 -3.81 -8.41
N ALA A 63 9.45 -5.05 -8.05
CA ALA A 63 8.91 -6.06 -8.96
C ALA A 63 7.43 -5.84 -9.31
N ASN A 64 6.76 -4.82 -8.76
CA ASN A 64 5.36 -4.51 -9.01
C ASN A 64 5.16 -3.11 -9.63
N PRO A 65 5.61 -2.89 -10.88
CA PRO A 65 5.52 -1.59 -11.54
C PRO A 65 4.07 -1.16 -11.80
N ASP A 66 3.13 -2.11 -11.84
CA ASP A 66 1.71 -1.82 -12.09
C ASP A 66 1.06 -1.12 -10.89
N ALA A 67 1.37 -1.59 -9.67
CA ALA A 67 0.96 -0.90 -8.45
C ALA A 67 1.60 0.49 -8.34
N ALA A 68 2.88 0.63 -8.68
CA ALA A 68 3.56 1.93 -8.68
C ALA A 68 2.87 2.93 -9.64
N ARG A 69 2.48 2.49 -10.84
CA ARG A 69 1.74 3.33 -11.80
C ARG A 69 0.34 3.71 -11.28
N LEU A 70 -0.35 2.79 -10.59
CA LEU A 70 -1.62 3.10 -9.94
C LEU A 70 -1.44 4.21 -8.90
N TYR A 71 -0.50 4.07 -7.97
CA TYR A 71 -0.28 5.05 -6.91
C TYR A 71 0.13 6.42 -7.45
N HIS A 72 1.02 6.45 -8.44
CA HIS A 72 1.40 7.71 -9.09
C HIS A 72 0.19 8.41 -9.75
N ARG A 73 -0.71 7.66 -10.40
CA ARG A 73 -1.93 8.24 -10.99
C ARG A 73 -2.90 8.79 -9.93
N LEU A 74 -2.87 8.23 -8.72
CA LEU A 74 -3.67 8.69 -7.58
C LEU A 74 -3.01 9.86 -6.83
N GLY A 75 -1.82 10.32 -7.25
CA GLY A 75 -1.14 11.47 -6.67
C GLY A 75 -0.06 11.14 -5.63
N TYR A 76 0.25 9.87 -5.40
CA TYR A 76 1.36 9.49 -4.52
C TYR A 76 2.70 9.83 -5.17
N GLY A 77 3.59 10.45 -4.39
CA GLY A 77 4.98 10.68 -4.74
C GLY A 77 5.90 9.59 -4.19
N SER A 78 7.03 9.36 -4.86
CA SER A 78 8.10 8.52 -4.31
C SER A 78 8.77 9.24 -3.14
N THR A 79 8.92 8.56 -2.00
CA THR A 79 9.68 9.06 -0.85
C THR A 79 11.19 8.86 -1.01
N GLY A 80 11.62 8.02 -1.97
CA GLY A 80 13.01 7.60 -2.14
C GLY A 80 13.51 6.63 -1.06
N ILE A 81 12.67 6.31 -0.07
CA ILE A 81 13.02 5.40 1.03
C ILE A 81 12.92 3.96 0.56
N ARG A 82 13.89 3.14 0.96
CA ARG A 82 13.90 1.70 0.72
C ARG A 82 13.91 0.99 2.07
N ASP A 83 13.02 0.01 2.18
CA ASP A 83 12.94 -0.92 3.28
C ASP A 83 12.90 -2.34 2.71
N THR A 84 13.33 -3.29 3.52
CA THR A 84 13.22 -4.73 3.25
C THR A 84 12.35 -5.28 4.35
N SER A 85 11.19 -5.82 4.00
CA SER A 85 10.21 -6.29 4.97
C SER A 85 9.56 -7.54 4.42
N PRO A 86 9.56 -8.65 5.18
CA PRO A 86 8.87 -9.84 4.75
C PRO A 86 7.37 -9.56 4.67
N TYR A 87 6.79 -9.92 3.55
CA TYR A 87 5.36 -9.77 3.32
C TYR A 87 4.79 -11.05 2.72
N THR A 88 3.57 -11.39 3.15
CA THR A 88 2.83 -12.54 2.64
C THR A 88 1.64 -12.05 1.81
N TRP A 89 1.52 -12.58 0.59
CA TRP A 89 0.32 -12.45 -0.24
C TRP A 89 -0.28 -13.81 -0.53
N ALA A 90 -1.57 -13.83 -0.86
CA ALA A 90 -2.23 -15.04 -1.35
C ALA A 90 -2.43 -14.94 -2.86
N ASP A 91 -2.19 -16.01 -3.62
CA ASP A 91 -2.55 -16.05 -5.03
C ASP A 91 -4.07 -16.22 -5.25
N ALA A 92 -4.48 -16.42 -6.51
CA ALA A 92 -5.90 -16.58 -6.85
C ALA A 92 -6.55 -17.81 -6.19
N ASP A 93 -5.75 -18.85 -5.92
CA ASP A 93 -6.16 -20.11 -5.29
C ASP A 93 -6.08 -20.05 -3.76
N GLY A 94 -5.63 -18.92 -3.20
CA GLY A 94 -5.50 -18.71 -1.77
C GLY A 94 -4.20 -19.26 -1.18
N VAL A 95 -3.25 -19.69 -2.01
CA VAL A 95 -1.94 -20.15 -1.54
C VAL A 95 -1.11 -18.96 -1.11
N ALA A 96 -0.58 -19.02 0.11
CA ALA A 96 0.27 -17.98 0.67
C ALA A 96 1.70 -18.05 0.09
N HIS A 97 2.20 -16.91 -0.37
CA HIS A 97 3.55 -16.69 -0.88
C HIS A 97 4.24 -15.66 0.01
N GLN A 98 5.50 -15.90 0.36
CA GLN A 98 6.31 -14.98 1.14
C GLN A 98 7.40 -14.37 0.26
N GLU A 99 7.53 -13.05 0.31
CA GLU A 99 8.59 -12.28 -0.33
C GLU A 99 9.33 -11.47 0.74
N THR A 100 10.60 -11.12 0.52
CA THR A 100 11.46 -10.40 1.47
C THR A 100 11.98 -9.12 0.85
#